data_AF-A0A3N1XS32-F1
#
_entry.id   AF-A0A3N1XS32-F1
#
_cell.length_a   1.000
_cell.length_b   1.000
_cell.length_c   1.000
_cell.angle_alpha   90.00
_cell.angle_beta   90.00
_cell.angle_gamma   90.00
#
_symmetry.space_group_name_H-M   'P 1'
#
loop_
_entity.id
_entity.type
_entity.pdbx_description
1 polymer ?
#
loop_
_entity_poly.entity_id
_entity_poly.type
_entity_poly.pdbx_seq_one_letter_code
_entity_poly.pdbx_strand_id
1 'polypeptide(L)'
;MNIKMDSILKEINNGKNLEMNLPRFSQRLMNDYYEYALVRLVMNYFTFYEVVRDKENPQIKNVKSIMKSIHSIMKDAYLSQFNGELIEDSVRKLDGSRLEIMKKMEILTAYTDTLQIYEYVLNRLELKYETTIPDIDNETAVKEIFNFIFAVKDNIIINDRMKEVIGQLPIRMAKTKYFTILSDSLSIYKGSDKSSVENYLYILKASSMLYSPEGIEEEFSDLISLKEELETADYRNLEHKTYKSLCKKLNKGAEFIRYMTDIYIQLEEIINNLYVVLLASPYVDQTDEKTEEACKNILSELNHNFMDNNFDEDIKPLVEMLEMIEGKQEEIGFHVVKYEGFLHDIKERHTPFIHSIMLGKIYSSLYTCQKLLSTSLFIDINKNDTEELADDKYITTVTEDFILELKESFKQKNQLVTRAIMANTLNKMPVFFHSSNEVLEYIMNSISSCNNEAEKAASINIIRQLMESI
;
A
#
# COMPACT_ATOMS: atom_id res chain seq x y z
N MET A 1 -31.84 -0.75 -22.74
CA MET A 1 -31.83 -0.36 -21.32
C MET A 1 -30.98 0.90 -21.08
N ASN A 2 -29.78 1.02 -21.68
CA ASN A 2 -28.85 2.16 -21.52
C ASN A 2 -29.39 3.57 -21.84
N ILE A 3 -30.23 3.73 -22.87
CA ILE A 3 -30.78 5.05 -23.26
C ILE A 3 -31.66 5.67 -22.15
N LYS A 4 -32.31 4.85 -21.31
CA LYS A 4 -33.12 5.35 -20.19
C LYS A 4 -32.26 5.86 -19.03
N MET A 5 -31.09 5.26 -18.78
CA MET A 5 -30.25 5.64 -17.64
C MET A 5 -29.51 6.95 -17.88
N ASP A 6 -29.01 7.19 -19.09
CA ASP A 6 -28.36 8.47 -19.43
C ASP A 6 -29.32 9.66 -19.28
N SER A 7 -30.62 9.45 -19.52
CA SER A 7 -31.64 10.47 -19.27
C SER A 7 -31.86 10.72 -17.78
N ILE A 8 -31.91 9.65 -16.97
CA ILE A 8 -32.05 9.74 -15.50
C ILE A 8 -30.87 10.53 -14.91
N LEU A 9 -29.64 10.19 -15.31
CA LEU A 9 -28.42 10.84 -14.82
C LEU A 9 -28.38 12.34 -15.18
N LYS A 10 -28.76 12.69 -16.42
CA LYS A 10 -28.87 14.10 -16.85
C LYS A 10 -29.91 14.87 -16.04
N GLU A 11 -31.05 14.26 -15.72
CA GLU A 11 -32.07 14.92 -14.90
C GLU A 11 -31.60 15.12 -13.47
N ILE A 12 -30.93 14.13 -12.86
CA ILE A 12 -30.34 14.26 -11.53
C ILE A 12 -29.34 15.42 -11.49
N ASN A 13 -28.39 15.47 -12.43
CA ASN A 13 -27.38 16.54 -12.47
C ASN A 13 -27.99 17.95 -12.63
N ASN A 14 -29.16 18.04 -13.24
CA ASN A 14 -29.90 19.29 -13.41
C ASN A 14 -30.90 19.57 -12.27
N GLY A 15 -30.92 18.76 -11.21
CA GLY A 15 -31.83 18.91 -10.07
C GLY A 15 -33.30 18.62 -10.40
N LYS A 16 -33.59 17.82 -11.43
CA LYS A 16 -34.96 17.53 -11.92
C LYS A 16 -35.41 16.13 -11.52
N ASN A 17 -36.69 16.01 -11.16
CA ASN A 17 -37.37 14.74 -10.85
C ASN A 17 -36.62 13.87 -9.81
N LEU A 18 -35.96 14.51 -8.84
CA LEU A 18 -35.05 13.84 -7.90
C LEU A 18 -35.75 12.73 -7.08
N GLU A 19 -37.00 12.94 -6.67
CA GLU A 19 -37.82 11.92 -5.97
C GLU A 19 -37.98 10.62 -6.75
N MET A 20 -38.06 10.69 -8.07
CA MET A 20 -38.21 9.51 -8.93
C MET A 20 -36.85 8.94 -9.36
N ASN A 21 -35.89 9.83 -9.63
CA ASN A 21 -34.64 9.45 -10.28
C ASN A 21 -33.57 8.96 -9.30
N LEU A 22 -33.48 9.53 -8.09
CA LEU A 22 -32.51 9.08 -7.08
C LEU A 22 -32.74 7.61 -6.66
N PRO A 23 -33.97 7.14 -6.35
CA PRO A 23 -34.21 5.72 -6.06
C PRO A 23 -33.81 4.81 -7.22
N ARG A 24 -34.12 5.18 -8.46
CA ARG A 24 -33.78 4.38 -9.65
C ARG A 24 -32.28 4.29 -9.88
N PHE A 25 -31.58 5.40 -9.67
CA PHE A 25 -30.13 5.43 -9.74
C PHE A 25 -29.51 4.53 -8.67
N SER A 26 -29.91 4.71 -7.42
CA SER A 26 -29.36 3.93 -6.31
C SER A 26 -29.63 2.43 -6.47
N GLN A 27 -30.84 2.06 -6.91
CA GLN A 27 -31.22 0.68 -7.19
C GLN A 27 -30.32 0.05 -8.25
N ARG A 28 -30.15 0.74 -9.39
CA ARG A 28 -29.31 0.22 -10.48
C ARG A 28 -27.87 0.03 -10.03
N LEU A 29 -27.29 1.04 -9.39
CA LEU A 29 -25.89 0.98 -8.96
C LEU A 29 -25.68 -0.10 -7.90
N MET A 30 -26.66 -0.34 -7.03
CA MET A 30 -26.56 -1.40 -6.04
C MET A 30 -26.59 -2.80 -6.67
N ASN A 31 -27.41 -3.02 -7.70
CA ASN A 31 -27.38 -4.26 -8.49
C ASN A 31 -26.02 -4.44 -9.17
N ASP A 32 -25.49 -3.38 -9.82
CA ASP A 32 -24.19 -3.44 -10.49
C ASP A 32 -23.04 -3.70 -9.48
N TYR A 33 -23.06 -3.07 -8.29
CA TYR A 33 -22.08 -3.35 -7.23
C TYR A 33 -22.17 -4.78 -6.69
N TYR A 34 -23.39 -5.30 -6.48
CA TYR A 34 -23.59 -6.67 -6.00
C TYR A 34 -23.01 -7.67 -6.99
N GLU A 35 -23.39 -7.60 -8.27
CA GLU A 35 -22.90 -8.54 -9.28
C GLU A 35 -21.39 -8.42 -9.49
N TYR A 36 -20.87 -7.18 -9.56
CA TYR A 36 -19.45 -6.94 -9.75
C TYR A 36 -18.61 -7.51 -8.59
N ALA A 37 -19.03 -7.26 -7.35
CA ALA A 37 -18.36 -7.79 -6.17
C ALA A 37 -18.48 -9.30 -6.08
N LEU A 38 -19.63 -9.89 -6.47
CA LEU A 38 -19.84 -11.33 -6.42
C LEU A 38 -18.92 -12.08 -7.39
N VAL A 39 -18.78 -11.62 -8.62
CA VAL A 39 -17.85 -12.21 -9.61
C VAL A 39 -16.41 -12.12 -9.09
N ARG A 40 -15.99 -10.95 -8.60
CA ARG A 40 -14.63 -10.78 -8.02
C ARG A 40 -14.42 -11.63 -6.78
N LEU A 41 -15.43 -11.78 -5.93
CA LEU A 41 -15.36 -12.63 -4.73
C LEU A 41 -15.07 -14.07 -5.11
N VAL A 42 -15.76 -14.62 -6.12
CA VAL A 42 -15.52 -15.97 -6.63
C VAL A 42 -14.08 -16.13 -7.09
N MET A 43 -13.59 -15.22 -7.93
CA MET A 43 -12.22 -15.27 -8.47
C MET A 43 -11.18 -15.23 -7.35
N ASN A 44 -11.31 -14.28 -6.42
CA ASN A 44 -10.35 -14.11 -5.33
C ASN A 44 -10.40 -15.28 -4.33
N TYR A 45 -11.59 -15.81 -4.05
CA TYR A 45 -11.74 -16.95 -3.15
C TYR A 45 -11.21 -18.25 -3.77
N PHE A 46 -11.37 -18.43 -5.09
CA PHE A 46 -10.77 -19.53 -5.84
C PHE A 46 -9.25 -19.44 -5.85
N THR A 47 -8.67 -18.28 -6.20
CA THR A 47 -7.20 -18.09 -6.17
C THR A 47 -6.64 -18.37 -4.78
N PHE A 48 -7.27 -17.87 -3.73
CA PHE A 48 -6.84 -18.13 -2.35
C PHE A 48 -6.97 -19.62 -1.98
N TYR A 49 -7.98 -20.33 -2.49
CA TYR A 49 -8.12 -21.77 -2.32
C TYR A 49 -6.93 -22.54 -2.91
N GLU A 50 -6.47 -22.17 -4.10
CA GLU A 50 -5.28 -22.79 -4.72
C GLU A 50 -4.03 -22.58 -3.86
N VAL A 51 -3.78 -21.33 -3.41
CA VAL A 51 -2.65 -20.99 -2.54
C VAL A 51 -2.64 -21.83 -1.26
N VAL A 52 -3.82 -22.05 -0.66
CA VAL A 52 -3.96 -22.86 0.56
C VAL A 52 -3.80 -24.35 0.29
N ARG A 53 -4.44 -24.87 -0.77
CA ARG A 53 -4.35 -26.28 -1.18
C ARG A 53 -2.90 -26.68 -1.48
N ASP A 54 -2.22 -25.87 -2.29
CA ASP A 54 -0.89 -26.16 -2.80
C ASP A 54 0.23 -25.83 -1.79
N LYS A 55 -0.16 -25.27 -0.63
CA LYS A 55 0.74 -24.90 0.48
C LYS A 55 1.87 -23.98 0.01
N GLU A 56 1.57 -23.12 -0.96
CA GLU A 56 2.55 -22.20 -1.56
C GLU A 56 3.09 -21.21 -0.54
N ASN A 57 2.25 -20.83 0.44
CA ASN A 57 2.59 -19.85 1.44
C ASN A 57 2.65 -20.45 2.87
N PRO A 58 3.85 -20.52 3.50
CA PRO A 58 4.01 -21.12 4.83
C PRO A 58 3.36 -20.29 5.95
N GLN A 59 2.96 -19.05 5.68
CA GLN A 59 2.40 -18.13 6.67
C GLN A 59 0.87 -18.20 6.81
N ILE A 60 0.18 -19.04 6.02
CA ILE A 60 -1.28 -19.29 6.17
C ILE A 60 -1.65 -19.65 7.61
N LYS A 61 -0.77 -20.36 8.32
CA LYS A 61 -0.97 -20.72 9.72
C LYS A 61 -1.17 -19.52 10.66
N ASN A 62 -0.66 -18.34 10.31
CA ASN A 62 -0.73 -17.14 11.14
C ASN A 62 -2.06 -16.37 10.99
N VAL A 63 -2.87 -16.71 9.98
CA VAL A 63 -4.13 -16.01 9.67
C VAL A 63 -5.38 -16.88 9.86
N LYS A 64 -5.24 -18.02 10.55
CA LYS A 64 -6.33 -19.00 10.75
C LYS A 64 -7.59 -18.41 11.40
N SER A 65 -7.44 -17.47 12.33
CA SER A 65 -8.56 -16.81 12.99
C SER A 65 -9.39 -15.99 11.99
N ILE A 66 -8.70 -15.18 11.18
CA ILE A 66 -9.29 -14.33 10.14
C ILE A 66 -9.97 -15.21 9.08
N MET A 67 -9.27 -16.24 8.57
CA MET A 67 -9.84 -17.20 7.62
C MET A 67 -11.12 -17.84 8.15
N LYS A 68 -11.10 -18.32 9.40
CA LYS A 68 -12.28 -18.93 10.03
C LYS A 68 -13.44 -17.94 10.11
N SER A 69 -13.17 -16.69 10.47
CA SER A 69 -14.18 -15.61 10.47
C SER A 69 -14.83 -15.46 9.09
N ILE A 70 -14.02 -15.33 8.04
CA ILE A 70 -14.48 -15.19 6.65
C ILE A 70 -15.31 -16.41 6.22
N HIS A 71 -14.81 -17.63 6.43
CA HIS A 71 -15.50 -18.84 6.00
C HIS A 71 -16.84 -19.04 6.73
N SER A 72 -16.91 -18.72 8.03
CA SER A 72 -18.16 -18.73 8.78
C SER A 72 -19.15 -17.67 8.27
N ILE A 73 -18.69 -16.45 7.99
CA ILE A 73 -19.55 -15.39 7.46
C ILE A 73 -20.07 -15.74 6.06
N MET A 74 -19.22 -16.29 5.18
CA MET A 74 -19.62 -16.77 3.85
C MET A 74 -20.76 -17.80 3.96
N LYS A 75 -20.60 -18.80 4.84
CA LYS A 75 -21.59 -19.84 5.08
C LYS A 75 -22.89 -19.30 5.66
N ASP A 76 -22.78 -18.54 6.75
CA ASP A 76 -23.92 -18.18 7.58
C ASP A 76 -24.68 -16.99 7.01
N ALA A 77 -24.01 -15.99 6.43
CA ALA A 77 -24.65 -14.75 6.00
C ALA A 77 -24.98 -14.70 4.51
N TYR A 78 -24.16 -15.33 3.66
CA TYR A 78 -24.34 -15.26 2.19
C TYR A 78 -24.97 -16.53 1.61
N LEU A 79 -24.42 -17.71 1.93
CA LEU A 79 -24.87 -18.99 1.38
C LEU A 79 -26.14 -19.55 2.05
N SER A 80 -26.55 -18.97 3.17
CA SER A 80 -27.77 -19.37 3.89
C SER A 80 -28.98 -18.53 3.46
N GLN A 81 -30.15 -18.83 4.05
CA GLN A 81 -31.35 -18.03 3.80
C GLN A 81 -31.16 -16.59 4.32
N PHE A 82 -31.60 -15.61 3.52
CA PHE A 82 -31.49 -14.19 3.86
C PHE A 82 -32.02 -13.88 5.28
N ASN A 83 -31.17 -13.23 6.07
CA ASN A 83 -31.48 -12.74 7.41
C ASN A 83 -30.79 -11.39 7.63
N GLY A 84 -31.59 -10.32 7.72
CA GLY A 84 -31.08 -8.95 7.84
C GLY A 84 -30.26 -8.68 9.10
N GLU A 85 -30.65 -9.22 10.26
CA GLU A 85 -29.90 -9.05 11.51
C GLU A 85 -28.54 -9.75 11.44
N LEU A 86 -28.51 -10.96 10.87
CA LEU A 86 -27.28 -11.72 10.65
C LEU A 86 -26.33 -11.03 9.67
N ILE A 87 -26.87 -10.40 8.62
CA ILE A 87 -26.09 -9.63 7.65
C ILE A 87 -25.45 -8.42 8.32
N GLU A 88 -26.19 -7.66 9.14
CA GLU A 88 -25.66 -6.50 9.85
C GLU A 88 -24.54 -6.92 10.84
N ASP A 89 -24.74 -8.00 11.59
CA ASP A 89 -23.71 -8.59 12.45
C ASP A 89 -22.47 -9.04 11.67
N SER A 90 -22.67 -9.63 10.50
CA SER A 90 -21.60 -10.13 9.65
C SER A 90 -20.78 -9.01 9.02
N VAL A 91 -21.44 -7.95 8.58
CA VAL A 91 -20.79 -6.72 8.11
C VAL A 91 -19.89 -6.13 9.20
N ARG A 92 -20.36 -6.06 10.45
CA ARG A 92 -19.53 -5.59 11.58
C ARG A 92 -18.32 -6.49 11.85
N LYS A 93 -18.47 -7.80 11.73
CA LYS A 93 -17.35 -8.75 11.88
C LYS A 93 -16.33 -8.62 10.75
N LEU A 94 -16.79 -8.46 9.50
CA LEU A 94 -15.92 -8.21 8.36
C LEU A 94 -15.13 -6.92 8.55
N ASP A 95 -15.79 -5.84 8.97
CA ASP A 95 -15.12 -4.57 9.28
C ASP A 95 -14.01 -4.74 10.34
N GLY A 96 -14.29 -5.50 11.41
CA GLY A 96 -13.29 -5.86 12.41
C GLY A 96 -12.10 -6.63 11.83
N SER A 97 -12.35 -7.58 10.92
CA SER A 97 -11.29 -8.32 10.21
C SER A 97 -10.45 -7.42 9.30
N ARG A 98 -11.07 -6.45 8.59
CA ARG A 98 -10.34 -5.45 7.80
C ARG A 98 -9.40 -4.62 8.67
N LEU A 99 -9.93 -4.07 9.77
CA LEU A 99 -9.17 -3.21 10.67
C LEU A 99 -7.99 -3.97 11.29
N GLU A 100 -8.18 -5.25 11.61
CA GLU A 100 -7.11 -6.14 12.04
C GLU A 100 -6.03 -6.25 10.95
N ILE A 101 -6.41 -6.60 9.71
CA ILE A 101 -5.47 -6.72 8.59
C ILE A 101 -4.74 -5.39 8.32
N MET A 102 -5.46 -4.27 8.29
CA MET A 102 -4.89 -2.94 8.07
C MET A 102 -3.82 -2.61 9.12
N LYS A 103 -4.10 -2.87 10.41
CA LYS A 103 -3.11 -2.69 11.49
C LYS A 103 -1.87 -3.57 11.29
N LYS A 104 -2.06 -4.85 10.91
CA LYS A 104 -0.92 -5.75 10.64
C LYS A 104 -0.11 -5.29 9.43
N MET A 105 -0.76 -4.83 8.37
CA MET A 105 -0.11 -4.29 7.17
C MET A 105 0.69 -3.02 7.47
N GLU A 106 0.17 -2.14 8.32
CA GLU A 106 0.87 -0.95 8.80
C GLU A 106 2.16 -1.33 9.56
N ILE A 107 2.08 -2.34 10.44
CA ILE A 107 3.24 -2.89 11.17
C ILE A 107 4.27 -3.51 10.20
N LEU A 108 3.84 -4.34 9.25
CA LEU A 108 4.73 -4.95 8.25
C LEU A 108 5.41 -3.90 7.37
N THR A 109 4.70 -2.82 7.03
CA THR A 109 5.25 -1.69 6.27
C THR A 109 6.34 -0.98 7.07
N ALA A 110 6.09 -0.68 8.36
CA ALA A 110 7.10 -0.08 9.23
C ALA A 110 8.35 -0.96 9.42
N TYR A 111 8.17 -2.29 9.50
CA TYR A 111 9.29 -3.23 9.47
C TYR A 111 10.04 -3.20 8.15
N THR A 112 9.35 -3.13 7.01
CA THR A 112 9.97 -3.01 5.68
C THR A 112 10.86 -1.77 5.62
N ASP A 113 10.33 -0.61 6.02
CA ASP A 113 11.07 0.66 6.03
C ASP A 113 12.31 0.57 6.94
N THR A 114 12.15 -0.06 8.11
CA THR A 114 13.26 -0.29 9.05
C THR A 114 14.33 -1.21 8.47
N LEU A 115 13.94 -2.34 7.87
CA LEU A 115 14.89 -3.30 7.31
C LEU A 115 15.63 -2.72 6.10
N GLN A 116 15.00 -1.88 5.28
CA GLN A 116 15.66 -1.18 4.17
C GLN A 116 16.82 -0.28 4.65
N ILE A 117 16.67 0.38 5.79
CA ILE A 117 17.77 1.17 6.40
C ILE A 117 18.95 0.27 6.77
N TYR A 118 18.70 -0.90 7.32
CA TYR A 118 19.77 -1.83 7.69
C TYR A 118 20.37 -2.54 6.49
N GLU A 119 19.58 -2.84 5.48
CA GLU A 119 20.06 -3.32 4.18
C GLU A 119 21.01 -2.31 3.57
N TYR A 120 20.65 -1.01 3.57
CA TYR A 120 21.52 0.06 3.15
C TYR A 120 22.88 -0.02 3.86
N VAL A 121 22.89 -0.16 5.20
CA VAL A 121 24.13 -0.23 6.00
C VAL A 121 24.95 -1.46 5.63
N LEU A 122 24.34 -2.64 5.56
CA LEU A 122 25.02 -3.89 5.28
C LEU A 122 25.61 -3.92 3.86
N ASN A 123 24.91 -3.39 2.86
CA ASN A 123 25.42 -3.32 1.49
C ASN A 123 26.71 -2.49 1.40
N ARG A 124 26.87 -1.45 2.24
CA ARG A 124 28.12 -0.63 2.28
C ARG A 124 29.27 -1.32 3.01
N LEU A 125 29.00 -2.40 3.73
CA LEU A 125 30.01 -3.20 4.40
C LEU A 125 30.47 -4.40 3.57
N GLU A 126 29.75 -4.78 2.52
CA GLU A 126 30.00 -5.98 1.71
C GLU A 126 31.48 -6.10 1.29
N LEU A 127 31.98 -5.08 0.59
CA LEU A 127 33.34 -5.08 0.05
C LEU A 127 34.45 -4.97 1.11
N LYS A 128 34.11 -4.69 2.39
CA LYS A 128 35.08 -4.72 3.50
C LYS A 128 35.64 -6.13 3.72
N TYR A 129 34.85 -7.15 3.37
CA TYR A 129 35.19 -8.55 3.62
C TYR A 129 35.73 -9.27 2.38
N GLU A 130 35.80 -8.58 1.25
CA GLU A 130 36.36 -9.10 0.01
C GLU A 130 37.88 -9.04 0.00
N THR A 131 38.49 -9.98 -0.73
CA THR A 131 39.96 -10.08 -0.82
C THR A 131 40.58 -8.96 -1.67
N THR A 132 39.81 -8.43 -2.61
CA THR A 132 40.20 -7.33 -3.50
C THR A 132 39.04 -6.37 -3.63
N ILE A 133 39.30 -5.09 -3.39
CA ILE A 133 38.32 -4.02 -3.60
C ILE A 133 38.51 -3.52 -5.04
N PRO A 134 37.45 -3.44 -5.85
CA PRO A 134 37.53 -2.85 -7.18
C PRO A 134 38.11 -1.44 -7.12
N ASP A 135 39.13 -1.16 -7.92
CA ASP A 135 39.64 0.20 -8.09
C ASP A 135 38.66 0.98 -8.96
N ILE A 136 38.04 2.02 -8.39
CA ILE A 136 37.06 2.82 -9.10
C ILE A 136 37.66 4.18 -9.42
N ASP A 137 37.79 4.45 -10.72
CA ASP A 137 38.10 5.79 -11.20
C ASP A 137 36.92 6.73 -10.95
N ASN A 138 37.13 7.70 -10.06
CA ASN A 138 36.10 8.66 -9.67
C ASN A 138 35.60 9.47 -10.87
N GLU A 139 36.46 9.87 -11.80
CA GLU A 139 36.03 10.68 -12.95
C GLU A 139 35.11 9.89 -13.88
N THR A 140 35.46 8.64 -14.15
CA THR A 140 34.65 7.73 -14.96
C THR A 140 33.31 7.48 -14.28
N ALA A 141 33.30 7.15 -12.98
CA ALA A 141 32.05 6.94 -12.24
C ALA A 141 31.14 8.18 -12.24
N VAL A 142 31.69 9.37 -12.02
CA VAL A 142 30.92 10.64 -12.06
C VAL A 142 30.30 10.84 -13.45
N LYS A 143 31.07 10.62 -14.53
CA LYS A 143 30.57 10.73 -15.91
C LYS A 143 29.48 9.71 -16.21
N GLU A 144 29.66 8.46 -15.81
CA GLU A 144 28.66 7.39 -15.98
C GLU A 144 27.34 7.76 -15.31
N ILE A 145 27.39 8.15 -14.03
CA ILE A 145 26.20 8.51 -13.24
C ILE A 145 25.51 9.75 -13.82
N PHE A 146 26.28 10.79 -14.17
CA PHE A 146 25.72 12.00 -14.75
C PHE A 146 25.02 11.72 -16.09
N ASN A 147 25.67 10.94 -16.96
CA ASN A 147 25.10 10.56 -18.24
C ASN A 147 23.84 9.72 -18.06
N PHE A 148 23.80 8.82 -17.08
CA PHE A 148 22.60 8.05 -16.77
C PHE A 148 21.41 8.93 -16.39
N ILE A 149 21.61 9.90 -15.48
CA ILE A 149 20.54 10.80 -15.03
C ILE A 149 19.98 11.60 -16.23
N PHE A 150 20.85 12.13 -17.08
CA PHE A 150 20.48 13.04 -18.18
C PHE A 150 20.38 12.36 -19.56
N ALA A 151 20.38 11.02 -19.63
CA ALA A 151 20.26 10.29 -20.90
C ALA A 151 18.88 10.48 -21.56
N VAL A 152 17.87 10.81 -20.77
CA VAL A 152 16.49 11.02 -21.22
C VAL A 152 16.13 12.52 -21.19
N LYS A 153 15.09 12.90 -21.94
CA LYS A 153 14.60 14.30 -21.99
C LYS A 153 13.43 14.58 -21.05
N ASP A 154 12.84 13.55 -20.45
CA ASP A 154 11.68 13.69 -19.59
C ASP A 154 12.09 14.09 -18.17
N ASN A 155 11.71 15.30 -17.75
CA ASN A 155 12.07 15.86 -16.45
C ASN A 155 11.56 15.02 -15.26
N ILE A 156 10.46 14.29 -15.41
CA ILE A 156 9.95 13.41 -14.34
C ILE A 156 10.93 12.25 -14.15
N ILE A 157 11.31 11.58 -15.24
CA ILE A 157 12.27 10.47 -15.21
C ILE A 157 13.64 10.95 -14.74
N ILE A 158 14.10 12.13 -15.17
CA ILE A 158 15.36 12.70 -14.69
C ILE A 158 15.29 12.91 -13.16
N ASN A 159 14.19 13.46 -12.63
CA ASN A 159 14.03 13.67 -11.19
C ASN A 159 14.02 12.36 -10.40
N ASP A 160 13.36 11.33 -10.91
CA ASP A 160 13.33 10.01 -10.25
C ASP A 160 14.72 9.37 -10.23
N ARG A 161 15.43 9.39 -11.37
CA ARG A 161 16.84 8.93 -11.44
C ARG A 161 17.75 9.72 -10.51
N MET A 162 17.56 11.04 -10.39
CA MET A 162 18.30 11.86 -9.45
C MET A 162 18.08 11.40 -8.01
N LYS A 163 16.82 11.22 -7.59
CA LYS A 163 16.47 10.78 -6.22
C LYS A 163 17.05 9.41 -5.90
N GLU A 164 16.98 8.46 -6.83
CA GLU A 164 17.56 7.13 -6.69
C GLU A 164 19.07 7.20 -6.49
N VAL A 165 19.79 7.93 -7.36
CA VAL A 165 21.24 8.10 -7.27
C VAL A 165 21.64 8.78 -5.96
N ILE A 166 20.98 9.88 -5.59
CA ILE A 166 21.24 10.61 -4.33
C ILE A 166 21.07 9.67 -3.14
N GLY A 167 20.04 8.84 -3.17
CA GLY A 167 19.76 7.85 -2.14
C GLY A 167 20.81 6.76 -2.02
N GLN A 168 21.67 6.54 -3.02
CA GLN A 168 22.74 5.54 -2.96
C GLN A 168 24.14 6.11 -2.75
N LEU A 169 24.36 7.39 -3.05
CA LEU A 169 25.65 8.05 -2.90
C LEU A 169 26.12 8.10 -1.44
N PRO A 170 27.44 8.01 -1.17
CA PRO A 170 27.96 8.15 0.18
C PRO A 170 27.59 9.49 0.82
N ILE A 171 26.84 9.45 1.92
CA ILE A 171 26.49 10.66 2.66
C ILE A 171 27.70 11.21 3.43
N ARG A 172 28.18 12.36 2.97
CA ARG A 172 29.31 13.11 3.56
C ARG A 172 28.98 14.57 3.90
N MET A 173 27.72 14.97 3.75
CA MET A 173 27.27 16.31 4.13
C MET A 173 27.19 16.51 5.65
N ALA A 174 27.32 17.76 6.08
CA ALA A 174 27.08 18.14 7.48
C ALA A 174 25.59 18.00 7.83
N LYS A 175 25.30 17.63 9.08
CA LYS A 175 23.91 17.52 9.60
C LYS A 175 23.14 18.83 9.44
N THR A 176 23.80 19.98 9.59
CA THR A 176 23.19 21.30 9.38
C THR A 176 22.66 21.47 7.95
N LYS A 177 23.47 21.11 6.94
CA LYS A 177 23.05 21.14 5.54
C LYS A 177 21.86 20.22 5.28
N TYR A 178 21.88 19.01 5.84
CA TYR A 178 20.75 18.07 5.74
C TYR A 178 19.46 18.64 6.32
N PHE A 179 19.50 19.24 7.51
CA PHE A 179 18.32 19.84 8.12
C PHE A 179 17.80 21.06 7.36
N THR A 180 18.67 21.82 6.70
CA THR A 180 18.25 22.90 5.79
C THR A 180 17.47 22.32 4.61
N ILE A 181 18.02 21.32 3.90
CA ILE A 181 17.33 20.66 2.78
C ILE A 181 15.97 20.09 3.21
N LEU A 182 15.92 19.47 4.38
CA LEU A 182 14.68 18.93 4.94
C LEU A 182 13.65 20.05 5.20
N SER A 183 14.07 21.14 5.83
CA SER A 183 13.21 22.30 6.10
C SER A 183 12.67 22.92 4.80
N ASP A 184 13.54 23.08 3.81
CA ASP A 184 13.17 23.59 2.49
C ASP A 184 12.14 22.67 1.82
N SER A 185 12.30 21.35 1.96
CA SER A 185 11.36 20.37 1.40
C SER A 185 9.94 20.47 1.97
N LEU A 186 9.80 20.74 3.28
CA LEU A 186 8.50 20.92 3.93
C LEU A 186 7.88 22.28 3.61
N SER A 187 8.71 23.31 3.41
CA SER A 187 8.24 24.66 3.07
C SER A 187 7.45 24.74 1.77
N ILE A 188 7.67 23.79 0.84
CA ILE A 188 6.95 23.69 -0.44
C ILE A 188 5.44 23.47 -0.24
N TYR A 189 5.02 22.88 0.89
CA TYR A 189 3.62 22.61 1.19
C TYR A 189 2.89 23.79 1.86
N LYS A 190 3.55 24.94 2.05
CA LYS A 190 2.90 26.14 2.58
C LYS A 190 1.69 26.53 1.72
N GLY A 191 0.54 26.69 2.35
CA GLY A 191 -0.72 27.01 1.69
C GLY A 191 -1.42 25.83 1.01
N SER A 192 -0.88 24.62 1.13
CA SER A 192 -1.57 23.37 0.75
C SER A 192 -2.50 22.90 1.87
N ASP A 193 -3.28 21.86 1.66
CA ASP A 193 -4.07 21.23 2.71
C ASP A 193 -3.17 20.58 3.77
N LYS A 194 -3.54 20.68 5.05
CA LYS A 194 -2.81 20.03 6.15
C LYS A 194 -2.66 18.53 5.95
N SER A 195 -3.66 17.88 5.38
CA SER A 195 -3.60 16.45 5.03
C SER A 195 -2.44 16.13 4.07
N SER A 196 -2.10 17.03 3.15
CA SER A 196 -0.94 16.87 2.25
C SER A 196 0.38 16.94 3.02
N VAL A 197 0.47 17.85 4.01
CA VAL A 197 1.65 17.97 4.89
C VAL A 197 1.79 16.73 5.76
N GLU A 198 0.70 16.26 6.36
CA GLU A 198 0.67 15.07 7.22
C GLU A 198 1.09 13.81 6.44
N ASN A 199 0.60 13.64 5.22
CA ASN A 199 0.99 12.54 4.34
C ASN A 199 2.49 12.60 4.00
N TYR A 200 3.02 13.79 3.67
CA TYR A 200 4.44 13.94 3.37
C TYR A 200 5.31 13.72 4.62
N LEU A 201 4.88 14.21 5.78
CA LEU A 201 5.56 13.98 7.06
C LEU A 201 5.55 12.50 7.44
N TYR A 202 4.45 11.78 7.19
CA TYR A 202 4.36 10.34 7.37
C TYR A 202 5.44 9.62 6.54
N ILE A 203 5.57 9.94 5.24
CA ILE A 203 6.61 9.35 4.37
C ILE A 203 8.02 9.60 4.93
N LEU A 204 8.30 10.82 5.41
CA LEU A 204 9.59 11.16 5.99
C LEU A 204 9.84 10.45 7.33
N LYS A 205 8.83 10.34 8.20
CA LYS A 205 8.93 9.62 9.48
C LYS A 205 9.14 8.12 9.26
N ALA A 206 8.41 7.51 8.33
CA ALA A 206 8.59 6.12 7.92
C ALA A 206 10.02 5.88 7.39
N SER A 207 10.46 6.72 6.45
CA SER A 207 11.79 6.64 5.84
C SER A 207 12.96 6.92 6.80
N SER A 208 12.67 7.45 8.00
CA SER A 208 13.68 7.77 9.02
C SER A 208 13.61 6.89 10.27
N MET A 209 12.80 5.84 10.25
CA MET A 209 12.55 4.96 11.40
C MET A 209 11.99 5.71 12.63
N LEU A 210 11.28 6.81 12.42
CA LEU A 210 10.58 7.56 13.48
C LEU A 210 9.10 7.22 13.54
N TYR A 211 8.57 6.58 12.51
CA TYR A 211 7.21 6.08 12.51
C TYR A 211 7.13 4.75 13.26
N SER A 212 6.23 4.68 14.25
CA SER A 212 6.05 3.52 15.13
C SER A 212 4.55 3.25 15.28
N PRO A 213 3.98 2.33 14.48
CA PRO A 213 2.57 1.97 14.60
C PRO A 213 2.31 1.23 15.92
N GLU A 214 1.06 1.31 16.39
CA GLU A 214 0.63 0.60 17.59
C GLU A 214 0.72 -0.91 17.37
N GLY A 215 1.33 -1.66 18.30
CA GLY A 215 1.49 -3.11 18.17
C GLY A 215 2.84 -3.55 17.59
N ILE A 216 3.70 -2.63 17.17
CA ILE A 216 4.97 -3.00 16.50
C ILE A 216 5.91 -3.81 17.39
N GLU A 217 5.88 -3.61 18.71
CA GLU A 217 6.73 -4.34 19.67
C GLU A 217 6.04 -5.59 20.24
N GLU A 218 4.81 -5.89 19.81
CA GLU A 218 4.03 -7.04 20.26
C GLU A 218 3.79 -8.07 19.14
N GLU A 219 3.74 -7.60 17.89
CA GLU A 219 3.42 -8.40 16.72
C GLU A 219 4.66 -8.87 15.96
N PHE A 220 4.59 -10.10 15.43
CA PHE A 220 5.65 -10.70 14.63
C PHE A 220 7.00 -10.81 15.37
N SER A 221 7.05 -11.65 16.41
CA SER A 221 8.23 -11.86 17.27
C SER A 221 9.56 -12.06 16.54
N ASP A 222 9.54 -12.73 15.39
CA ASP A 222 10.74 -12.96 14.57
C ASP A 222 11.30 -11.65 13.98
N LEU A 223 10.43 -10.70 13.62
CA LEU A 223 10.80 -9.38 13.13
C LEU A 223 11.27 -8.47 14.27
N ILE A 224 10.63 -8.54 15.45
CA ILE A 224 11.09 -7.84 16.67
C ILE A 224 12.53 -8.25 16.98
N SER A 225 12.78 -9.56 17.09
CA SER A 225 14.12 -10.09 17.38
C SER A 225 15.14 -9.68 16.30
N LEU A 226 14.76 -9.68 15.02
CA LEU A 226 15.61 -9.21 13.94
C LEU A 226 15.94 -7.72 14.07
N LYS A 227 14.95 -6.87 14.34
CA LYS A 227 15.13 -5.42 14.54
C LYS A 227 16.10 -5.15 15.69
N GLU A 228 15.92 -5.82 16.83
CA GLU A 228 16.81 -5.68 18.00
C GLU A 228 18.26 -6.08 17.68
N GLU A 229 18.46 -7.20 16.99
CA GLU A 229 19.79 -7.62 16.56
C GLU A 229 20.46 -6.61 15.62
N LEU A 230 19.70 -6.02 14.69
CA LEU A 230 20.18 -5.00 13.77
C LEU A 230 20.48 -3.67 14.50
N GLU A 231 19.66 -3.28 15.47
CA GLU A 231 19.85 -2.06 16.25
C GLU A 231 21.09 -2.11 17.14
N THR A 232 21.40 -3.28 17.70
CA THR A 232 22.48 -3.47 18.66
C THR A 232 23.83 -3.83 18.04
N ALA A 233 23.88 -4.13 16.74
CA ALA A 233 25.11 -4.51 16.04
C ALA A 233 26.14 -3.36 15.96
N ASP A 234 27.41 -3.67 16.27
CA ASP A 234 28.53 -2.74 16.03
C ASP A 234 29.01 -2.82 14.58
N TYR A 235 28.36 -2.07 13.70
CA TYR A 235 28.70 -1.98 12.28
C TYR A 235 30.13 -1.49 11.99
N ARG A 236 30.81 -0.83 12.94
CA ARG A 236 32.20 -0.37 12.72
C ARG A 236 33.17 -1.55 12.79
N ASN A 237 32.98 -2.42 13.80
CA ASN A 237 33.86 -3.55 14.07
C ASN A 237 33.19 -4.91 13.79
N LEU A 238 32.21 -4.93 12.89
CA LEU A 238 31.45 -6.13 12.57
C LEU A 238 32.35 -7.23 11.97
N GLU A 239 32.33 -8.41 12.57
CA GLU A 239 33.03 -9.59 12.05
C GLU A 239 32.34 -10.15 10.80
N HIS A 240 33.11 -10.73 9.87
CA HIS A 240 32.59 -11.29 8.63
C HIS A 240 31.49 -12.34 8.85
N LYS A 241 31.66 -13.20 9.87
CA LYS A 241 30.66 -14.23 10.21
C LYS A 241 29.33 -13.60 10.67
N THR A 242 29.41 -12.57 11.50
CA THR A 242 28.24 -11.83 12.00
C THR A 242 27.57 -11.07 10.86
N TYR A 243 28.34 -10.42 10.00
CA TYR A 243 27.85 -9.77 8.77
C TYR A 243 27.02 -10.73 7.91
N LYS A 244 27.57 -11.91 7.56
CA LYS A 244 26.83 -12.93 6.78
C LYS A 244 25.56 -13.40 7.48
N SER A 245 25.61 -13.53 8.81
CA SER A 245 24.45 -13.91 9.61
C SER A 245 23.35 -12.85 9.54
N LEU A 246 23.69 -11.57 9.71
CA LEU A 246 22.73 -10.46 9.64
C LEU A 246 22.10 -10.36 8.24
N CYS A 247 22.90 -10.46 7.17
CA CYS A 247 22.37 -10.47 5.80
C CYS A 247 21.38 -11.62 5.58
N LYS A 248 21.72 -12.83 6.05
CA LYS A 248 20.82 -13.99 5.94
C LYS A 248 19.53 -13.80 6.73
N LYS A 249 19.59 -13.22 7.93
CA LYS A 249 18.40 -12.95 8.74
C LYS A 249 17.54 -11.84 8.14
N LEU A 250 18.15 -10.79 7.59
CA LEU A 250 17.46 -9.72 6.86
C LEU A 250 16.68 -10.29 5.67
N ASN A 251 17.32 -11.12 4.84
CA ASN A 251 16.64 -11.77 3.71
C ASN A 251 15.46 -12.64 4.14
N LYS A 252 15.59 -13.37 5.26
CA LYS A 252 14.48 -14.14 5.84
C LYS A 252 13.35 -13.25 6.37
N GLY A 253 13.68 -12.11 6.99
CA GLY A 253 12.71 -11.12 7.44
C GLY A 253 11.94 -10.53 6.26
N ALA A 254 12.64 -10.15 5.19
CA ALA A 254 12.03 -9.66 3.96
C ALA A 254 11.12 -10.73 3.30
N GLU A 255 11.56 -11.98 3.24
CA GLU A 255 10.75 -13.09 2.74
C GLU A 255 9.49 -13.33 3.60
N PHE A 256 9.62 -13.28 4.92
CA PHE A 256 8.48 -13.38 5.85
C PHE A 256 7.47 -12.26 5.62
N ILE A 257 7.94 -11.01 5.53
CA ILE A 257 7.07 -9.85 5.28
C ILE A 257 6.32 -10.03 3.96
N ARG A 258 7.04 -10.38 2.88
CA ARG A 258 6.42 -10.63 1.57
C ARG A 258 5.29 -11.65 1.66
N TYR A 259 5.56 -12.82 2.25
CA TYR A 259 4.53 -13.86 2.40
C TYR A 259 3.32 -13.42 3.24
N MET A 260 3.54 -12.67 4.32
CA MET A 260 2.43 -12.14 5.12
C MET A 260 1.62 -11.10 4.34
N THR A 261 2.30 -10.18 3.65
CA THR A 261 1.67 -9.16 2.80
C THR A 261 0.84 -9.80 1.69
N ASP A 262 1.37 -10.80 0.98
CA ASP A 262 0.64 -11.50 -0.08
C ASP A 262 -0.67 -12.12 0.44
N ILE A 263 -0.64 -12.75 1.62
CA ILE A 263 -1.84 -13.31 2.26
C ILE A 263 -2.82 -12.20 2.65
N TYR A 264 -2.33 -11.13 3.27
CA TYR A 264 -3.20 -10.05 3.71
C TYR A 264 -3.88 -9.33 2.56
N ILE A 265 -3.20 -9.18 1.41
CA ILE A 265 -3.81 -8.67 0.17
C ILE A 265 -4.95 -9.59 -0.28
N GLN A 266 -4.70 -10.89 -0.41
CA GLN A 266 -5.73 -11.85 -0.86
C GLN A 266 -6.94 -11.90 0.09
N LEU A 267 -6.70 -11.90 1.40
CA LEU A 267 -7.77 -11.89 2.40
C LEU A 267 -8.56 -10.58 2.39
N GLU A 268 -7.89 -9.43 2.28
CA GLU A 268 -8.57 -8.14 2.20
C GLU A 268 -9.44 -8.08 0.94
N GLU A 269 -8.95 -8.56 -0.21
CA GLU A 269 -9.76 -8.64 -1.44
C GLU A 269 -11.03 -9.47 -1.24
N ILE A 270 -10.93 -10.64 -0.61
CA ILE A 270 -12.10 -11.48 -0.29
C ILE A 270 -13.05 -10.74 0.68
N ILE A 271 -12.52 -10.11 1.73
CA ILE A 271 -13.31 -9.37 2.72
C ILE A 271 -14.01 -8.18 2.07
N ASN A 272 -13.33 -7.36 1.25
CA ASN A 272 -13.93 -6.23 0.54
C ASN A 272 -15.12 -6.68 -0.29
N ASN A 273 -14.93 -7.70 -1.13
CA ASN A 273 -15.97 -8.15 -2.03
C ASN A 273 -17.15 -8.79 -1.27
N LEU A 274 -16.87 -9.61 -0.25
CA LEU A 274 -17.93 -10.20 0.59
C LEU A 274 -18.70 -9.12 1.37
N TYR A 275 -18.01 -8.11 1.88
CA TYR A 275 -18.65 -6.97 2.55
C TYR A 275 -19.60 -6.27 1.58
N VAL A 276 -19.16 -5.94 0.36
CA VAL A 276 -20.01 -5.30 -0.65
C VAL A 276 -21.23 -6.17 -1.00
N VAL A 277 -21.03 -7.47 -1.22
CA VAL A 277 -22.12 -8.43 -1.49
C VAL A 277 -23.17 -8.40 -0.36
N LEU A 278 -22.74 -8.50 0.90
CA LEU A 278 -23.63 -8.47 2.05
C LEU A 278 -24.34 -7.12 2.21
N LEU A 279 -23.62 -6.02 2.00
CA LEU A 279 -24.14 -4.66 2.15
C LEU A 279 -25.16 -4.31 1.06
N ALA A 280 -24.95 -4.82 -0.16
CA ALA A 280 -25.83 -4.60 -1.30
C ALA A 280 -27.06 -5.53 -1.27
N SER A 281 -26.93 -6.75 -0.77
CA SER A 281 -27.96 -7.80 -0.82
C SER A 281 -29.38 -7.38 -0.40
N PRO A 282 -29.62 -6.52 0.62
CA PRO A 282 -30.99 -6.15 1.04
C PRO A 282 -31.70 -5.25 0.02
N TYR A 283 -30.95 -4.71 -0.93
CA TYR A 283 -31.40 -3.73 -1.90
C TYR A 283 -31.40 -4.28 -3.32
N VAL A 284 -31.00 -5.52 -3.55
CA VAL A 284 -30.92 -6.08 -4.91
C VAL A 284 -32.30 -6.53 -5.39
N ASP A 285 -32.68 -6.14 -6.60
CA ASP A 285 -33.97 -6.52 -7.21
C ASP A 285 -33.85 -7.11 -8.62
N GLN A 286 -32.66 -7.04 -9.23
CA GLN A 286 -32.35 -7.58 -10.53
C GLN A 286 -30.93 -8.12 -10.52
N THR A 287 -30.79 -9.39 -10.90
CA THR A 287 -29.49 -10.02 -11.16
C THR A 287 -29.55 -10.87 -12.43
N ASP A 288 -28.40 -11.14 -13.03
CA ASP A 288 -28.22 -12.25 -13.95
C ASP A 288 -28.27 -13.57 -13.16
N GLU A 289 -29.48 -14.15 -13.05
CA GLU A 289 -29.76 -15.36 -12.27
C GLU A 289 -28.77 -16.50 -12.55
N LYS A 290 -28.35 -16.68 -13.81
CA LYS A 290 -27.40 -17.74 -14.19
C LYS A 290 -26.00 -17.47 -13.64
N THR A 291 -25.54 -16.24 -13.76
CA THR A 291 -24.24 -15.81 -13.22
C THR A 291 -24.26 -15.92 -11.70
N GLU A 292 -25.32 -15.46 -11.05
CA GLU A 292 -25.45 -15.55 -9.60
C GLU A 292 -25.49 -16.99 -9.10
N GLU A 293 -26.24 -17.89 -9.75
CA GLU A 293 -26.29 -19.31 -9.40
C GLU A 293 -24.92 -19.97 -9.58
N ALA A 294 -24.20 -19.66 -10.67
CA ALA A 294 -22.83 -20.12 -10.89
C ALA A 294 -21.91 -19.71 -9.73
N CYS A 295 -21.92 -18.42 -9.39
CA CYS A 295 -21.11 -17.87 -8.31
C CYS A 295 -21.44 -18.54 -6.96
N LYS A 296 -22.72 -18.69 -6.63
CA LYS A 296 -23.16 -19.35 -5.39
C LYS A 296 -22.70 -20.80 -5.30
N ASN A 297 -22.81 -21.55 -6.40
CA ASN A 297 -22.39 -22.95 -6.44
C ASN A 297 -20.87 -23.08 -6.24
N ILE A 298 -20.07 -22.24 -6.91
CA ILE A 298 -18.61 -22.23 -6.73
C ILE A 298 -18.24 -21.86 -5.28
N LEU A 299 -18.81 -20.78 -4.74
CA LEU A 299 -18.54 -20.34 -3.38
C LEU A 299 -18.94 -21.39 -2.33
N SER A 300 -20.06 -22.09 -2.56
CA SER A 300 -20.52 -23.17 -1.69
C SER A 300 -19.52 -24.32 -1.65
N GLU A 301 -19.06 -24.78 -2.81
CA GLU A 301 -18.09 -25.88 -2.92
C GLU A 301 -16.75 -25.50 -2.27
N LEU A 302 -16.21 -24.32 -2.60
CA LEU A 302 -14.98 -23.82 -2.00
C LEU A 302 -15.11 -23.69 -0.47
N ASN A 303 -16.21 -23.11 0.01
CA ASN A 303 -16.44 -22.93 1.44
C ASN A 303 -16.55 -24.26 2.18
N HIS A 304 -17.23 -25.25 1.61
CA HIS A 304 -17.32 -26.59 2.15
C HIS A 304 -15.93 -27.21 2.32
N ASN A 305 -15.11 -27.13 1.27
CA ASN A 305 -13.74 -27.66 1.26
C ASN A 305 -12.84 -26.99 2.31
N PHE A 306 -12.93 -25.66 2.46
CA PHE A 306 -12.22 -24.94 3.53
C PHE A 306 -12.67 -25.35 4.93
N MET A 307 -13.98 -25.52 5.15
CA MET A 307 -14.53 -25.82 6.47
C MET A 307 -14.23 -27.25 6.94
N ASP A 308 -14.23 -28.20 6.00
CA ASP A 308 -13.94 -29.61 6.27
C ASP A 308 -12.44 -29.92 6.16
N ASN A 309 -11.63 -28.93 5.79
CA ASN A 309 -10.20 -29.06 5.52
C ASN A 309 -9.91 -30.21 4.53
N ASN A 310 -10.80 -30.32 3.53
CA ASN A 310 -10.77 -31.32 2.49
C ASN A 310 -10.56 -30.60 1.16
N PHE A 311 -9.33 -30.66 0.63
CA PHE A 311 -9.00 -30.00 -0.61
C PHE A 311 -8.99 -31.04 -1.73
N ASP A 312 -9.88 -30.87 -2.71
CA ASP A 312 -9.98 -31.79 -3.84
C ASP A 312 -8.74 -31.67 -4.73
N GLU A 313 -8.25 -32.81 -5.21
CA GLU A 313 -7.16 -32.87 -6.18
C GLU A 313 -7.67 -32.54 -7.60
N ASP A 314 -8.95 -32.78 -7.91
CA ASP A 314 -9.54 -32.46 -9.22
C ASP A 314 -10.37 -31.18 -9.19
N ILE A 315 -9.75 -30.06 -9.55
CA ILE A 315 -10.44 -28.76 -9.66
C ILE A 315 -11.17 -28.52 -10.97
N LYS A 316 -11.12 -29.46 -11.94
CA LYS A 316 -11.76 -29.25 -13.24
C LYS A 316 -13.23 -28.87 -13.15
N PRO A 317 -14.06 -29.48 -12.28
CA PRO A 317 -15.46 -29.07 -12.16
C PRO A 317 -15.63 -27.61 -11.75
N LEU A 318 -14.78 -27.11 -10.84
CA LEU A 318 -14.78 -25.70 -10.44
C LEU A 318 -14.33 -24.79 -11.58
N VAL A 319 -13.30 -25.20 -12.33
CA VAL A 319 -12.80 -24.44 -13.49
C VAL A 319 -13.85 -24.33 -14.59
N GLU A 320 -14.55 -25.41 -14.92
CA GLU A 320 -15.66 -25.40 -15.89
C GLU A 320 -16.80 -24.45 -15.46
N MET A 321 -17.05 -24.32 -14.15
CA MET A 321 -18.03 -23.37 -13.64
C MET A 321 -17.53 -21.92 -13.72
N LEU A 322 -16.22 -21.67 -13.62
CA LEU A 322 -15.63 -20.33 -13.83
C LEU A 322 -15.80 -19.85 -15.27
N GLU A 323 -15.83 -20.75 -16.26
CA GLU A 323 -16.10 -20.38 -17.66
C GLU A 323 -17.47 -19.70 -17.82
N MET A 324 -18.44 -20.02 -16.94
CA MET A 324 -19.78 -19.42 -17.01
C MET A 324 -19.83 -17.94 -16.58
N ILE A 325 -18.79 -17.47 -15.87
CA ILE A 325 -18.70 -16.07 -15.39
C ILE A 325 -17.63 -15.27 -16.15
N GLU A 326 -16.98 -15.86 -17.16
CA GLU A 326 -15.97 -15.20 -17.97
C GLU A 326 -16.50 -13.94 -18.67
N GLY A 327 -15.73 -12.85 -18.64
CA GLY A 327 -16.07 -11.57 -19.26
C GLY A 327 -17.12 -10.74 -18.51
N LYS A 328 -17.77 -11.30 -17.47
CA LYS A 328 -18.80 -10.59 -16.69
C LYS A 328 -18.22 -9.46 -15.86
N GLN A 329 -17.02 -9.65 -15.32
CA GLN A 329 -16.34 -8.63 -14.53
C GLN A 329 -16.14 -7.35 -15.36
N GLU A 330 -15.67 -7.48 -16.61
CA GLU A 330 -15.42 -6.35 -17.51
C GLU A 330 -16.73 -5.71 -17.98
N GLU A 331 -17.75 -6.52 -18.31
CA GLU A 331 -19.07 -6.06 -18.72
C GLU A 331 -19.70 -5.17 -17.65
N ILE A 332 -19.74 -5.64 -16.39
CA ILE A 332 -20.34 -4.91 -15.26
C ILE A 332 -19.44 -3.75 -14.83
N GLY A 333 -18.12 -3.94 -14.83
CA GLY A 333 -17.14 -2.93 -14.45
C GLY A 333 -17.26 -1.64 -15.27
N PHE A 334 -17.58 -1.74 -16.57
CA PHE A 334 -17.85 -0.57 -17.41
C PHE A 334 -19.05 0.26 -16.90
N HIS A 335 -20.10 -0.40 -16.42
CA HIS A 335 -21.27 0.28 -15.85
C HIS A 335 -20.94 0.91 -14.50
N VAL A 336 -20.22 0.19 -13.62
CA VAL A 336 -19.80 0.68 -12.31
C VAL A 336 -19.01 1.98 -12.45
N VAL A 337 -17.93 1.98 -13.24
CA VAL A 337 -17.08 3.17 -13.44
C VAL A 337 -17.90 4.35 -13.99
N LYS A 338 -18.80 4.09 -14.94
CA LYS A 338 -19.67 5.12 -15.51
C LYS A 338 -20.56 5.75 -14.44
N TYR A 339 -21.20 4.96 -13.59
CA TYR A 339 -22.17 5.45 -12.61
C TYR A 339 -21.53 6.03 -11.35
N GLU A 340 -20.35 5.55 -10.94
CA GLU A 340 -19.56 6.12 -9.84
C GLU A 340 -19.20 7.60 -10.07
N GLY A 341 -18.91 7.99 -11.31
CA GLY A 341 -18.66 9.38 -11.66
C GLY A 341 -19.84 10.32 -11.29
N PHE A 342 -21.07 9.83 -11.41
CA PHE A 342 -22.27 10.59 -11.00
C PHE A 342 -22.56 10.49 -9.50
N LEU A 343 -22.15 9.40 -8.84
CA LEU A 343 -22.36 9.22 -7.40
C LEU A 343 -21.63 10.31 -6.60
N HIS A 344 -20.46 10.74 -7.04
CA HIS A 344 -19.71 11.84 -6.43
C HIS A 344 -20.48 13.18 -6.50
N ASP A 345 -20.94 13.58 -7.70
CA ASP A 345 -21.76 14.78 -7.89
C ASP A 345 -23.04 14.76 -7.04
N ILE A 346 -23.68 13.59 -6.94
CA ILE A 346 -24.89 13.40 -6.12
C ILE A 346 -24.60 13.61 -4.64
N LYS A 347 -23.46 13.10 -4.15
CA LYS A 347 -23.04 13.27 -2.76
C LYS A 347 -22.87 14.74 -2.40
N GLU A 348 -22.22 15.52 -3.26
CA GLU A 348 -21.99 16.95 -3.00
C GLU A 348 -23.29 17.77 -3.06
N ARG A 349 -24.16 17.52 -4.05
CA ARG A 349 -25.27 18.43 -4.37
C ARG A 349 -26.61 18.03 -3.77
N HIS A 350 -26.82 16.76 -3.46
CA HIS A 350 -28.14 16.22 -3.16
C HIS A 350 -28.25 15.51 -1.81
N THR A 351 -27.19 15.45 -1.01
CA THR A 351 -27.21 14.81 0.32
C THR A 351 -28.38 15.27 1.21
N PRO A 352 -28.69 16.57 1.38
CA PRO A 352 -29.84 16.99 2.18
C PRO A 352 -31.18 16.44 1.66
N PHE A 353 -31.33 16.40 0.33
CA PHE A 353 -32.54 15.90 -0.32
C PHE A 353 -32.68 14.38 -0.17
N ILE A 354 -31.60 13.62 -0.36
CA ILE A 354 -31.53 12.16 -0.16
C ILE A 354 -32.05 11.77 1.24
N HIS A 355 -31.65 12.52 2.27
CA HIS A 355 -32.14 12.31 3.63
C HIS A 355 -33.65 12.62 3.76
N SER A 356 -34.12 13.70 3.11
CA SER A 356 -35.54 14.08 3.15
C SER A 356 -36.48 13.03 2.53
N ILE A 357 -35.98 12.23 1.57
CA ILE A 357 -36.74 11.15 0.92
C ILE A 357 -36.40 9.75 1.46
N MET A 358 -35.80 9.68 2.65
CA MET A 358 -35.48 8.43 3.37
C MET A 358 -34.49 7.48 2.65
N LEU A 359 -33.72 7.97 1.68
CA LEU A 359 -32.70 7.16 0.99
C LEU A 359 -31.31 7.20 1.66
N GLY A 360 -31.18 7.86 2.81
CA GLY A 360 -29.90 8.07 3.49
C GLY A 360 -29.10 6.79 3.74
N LYS A 361 -29.76 5.71 4.20
CA LYS A 361 -29.10 4.42 4.42
C LYS A 361 -28.58 3.78 3.13
N ILE A 362 -29.39 3.79 2.07
CA ILE A 362 -29.02 3.21 0.77
C ILE A 362 -27.80 3.95 0.19
N TYR A 363 -27.81 5.28 0.23
CA TYR A 363 -26.66 6.06 -0.26
C TYR A 363 -25.42 5.90 0.62
N SER A 364 -25.58 5.79 1.94
CA SER A 364 -24.45 5.43 2.81
C SER A 364 -23.83 4.09 2.39
N SER A 365 -24.66 3.08 2.12
CA SER A 365 -24.20 1.79 1.60
C SER A 365 -23.48 1.94 0.26
N LEU A 366 -24.00 2.74 -0.68
CA LEU A 366 -23.35 3.00 -1.97
C LEU A 366 -21.96 3.64 -1.81
N TYR A 367 -21.82 4.62 -0.92
CA TYR A 367 -20.52 5.26 -0.67
C TYR A 367 -19.52 4.29 -0.04
N THR A 368 -19.96 3.42 0.86
CA THR A 368 -19.12 2.37 1.41
C THR A 368 -18.72 1.38 0.31
N CYS A 369 -19.67 0.89 -0.51
CA CYS A 369 -19.37 -0.01 -1.62
C CYS A 369 -18.34 0.59 -2.60
N GLN A 370 -18.50 1.88 -2.96
CA GLN A 370 -17.55 2.60 -3.81
C GLN A 370 -16.13 2.58 -3.22
N LYS A 371 -15.99 2.90 -1.92
CA LYS A 371 -14.68 2.86 -1.27
C LYS A 371 -14.09 1.45 -1.31
N LEU A 372 -14.88 0.43 -0.95
CA LEU A 372 -14.45 -0.97 -0.88
C LEU A 372 -14.03 -1.56 -2.23
N LEU A 373 -14.67 -1.11 -3.32
CA LEU A 373 -14.37 -1.53 -4.70
C LEU A 373 -13.28 -0.70 -5.37
N SER A 374 -12.82 0.38 -4.73
CA SER A 374 -11.78 1.26 -5.27
C SER A 374 -10.43 0.55 -5.41
N THR A 375 -9.49 1.23 -6.07
CA THR A 375 -8.10 0.75 -6.22
C THR A 375 -7.32 0.75 -4.91
N SER A 376 -7.81 1.43 -3.86
CA SER A 376 -7.17 1.46 -2.54
C SER A 376 -7.70 0.31 -1.69
N LEU A 377 -7.03 -0.85 -1.76
CA LEU A 377 -7.46 -2.08 -1.09
C LEU A 377 -7.68 -1.90 0.43
N PHE A 378 -6.77 -1.18 1.09
CA PHE A 378 -6.76 -0.88 2.53
C PHE A 378 -7.32 0.50 2.86
N ILE A 379 -8.32 0.98 2.10
CA ILE A 379 -8.92 2.30 2.35
C ILE A 379 -9.58 2.36 3.73
N ASP A 380 -9.32 3.43 4.48
CA ASP A 380 -10.11 3.74 5.67
C ASP A 380 -11.49 4.28 5.25
N ILE A 381 -12.51 3.44 5.41
CA ILE A 381 -13.89 3.78 5.05
C ILE A 381 -14.48 4.88 5.95
N ASN A 382 -13.92 5.12 7.13
CA ASN A 382 -14.39 6.08 8.13
C ASN A 382 -13.61 7.39 8.14
N LYS A 383 -12.47 7.47 7.44
CA LYS A 383 -11.68 8.70 7.34
C LYS A 383 -12.49 9.81 6.65
N ASN A 384 -12.53 10.97 7.30
CA ASN A 384 -13.04 12.23 6.76
C ASN A 384 -11.85 13.13 6.44
N ASP A 385 -11.74 13.56 5.19
CA ASP A 385 -10.71 14.53 4.80
C ASP A 385 -11.09 15.92 5.31
N THR A 386 -10.15 16.59 5.98
CA THR A 386 -10.29 17.97 6.44
C THR A 386 -9.64 18.92 5.44
N GLU A 387 -10.37 19.96 5.04
CA GLU A 387 -9.92 21.00 4.09
C GLU A 387 -9.17 22.16 4.78
N GLU A 388 -8.55 21.91 5.94
CA GLU A 388 -7.81 22.96 6.62
C GLU A 388 -6.48 23.23 5.92
N LEU A 389 -6.23 24.49 5.55
CA LEU A 389 -4.97 24.90 4.94
C LEU A 389 -3.80 24.95 5.95
N ALA A 390 -2.62 24.57 5.48
CA ALA A 390 -1.36 24.62 6.20
C ALA A 390 -0.74 26.02 6.12
N ASP A 391 -0.92 26.81 7.19
CA ASP A 391 -0.32 28.14 7.30
C ASP A 391 1.18 28.09 7.67
N ASP A 392 1.82 29.26 7.66
CA ASP A 392 3.24 29.43 7.99
C ASP A 392 3.61 28.87 9.36
N LYS A 393 2.73 29.10 10.34
CA LYS A 393 2.97 28.71 11.72
C LYS A 393 2.93 27.19 11.85
N TYR A 394 1.95 26.55 11.23
CA TYR A 394 1.81 25.10 11.20
C TYR A 394 3.03 24.45 10.55
N ILE A 395 3.44 24.89 9.36
CA ILE A 395 4.63 24.35 8.67
C ILE A 395 5.88 24.51 9.52
N THR A 396 6.08 25.67 10.15
CA THR A 396 7.23 25.92 11.04
C THR A 396 7.23 24.94 12.22
N THR A 397 6.09 24.79 12.91
CA THR A 397 5.97 23.90 14.06
C THR A 397 6.25 22.44 13.70
N VAL A 398 5.60 21.89 12.66
CA VAL A 398 5.82 20.48 12.28
C VAL A 398 7.25 20.21 11.81
N THR A 399 7.88 21.20 11.16
CA THR A 399 9.28 21.11 10.71
C THR A 399 10.24 21.09 11.90
N GLU A 400 10.06 21.99 12.86
CA GLU A 400 10.88 22.06 14.07
C GLU A 400 10.75 20.78 14.90
N ASP A 401 9.52 20.30 15.12
CA ASP A 401 9.24 19.06 15.86
C ASP A 401 9.91 17.86 15.18
N PHE A 402 9.78 17.72 13.87
CA PHE A 402 10.39 16.62 13.14
C PHE A 402 11.93 16.66 13.17
N ILE A 403 12.52 17.85 13.04
CA ILE A 403 13.98 18.03 13.16
C ILE A 403 14.46 17.66 14.57
N LEU A 404 13.69 17.98 15.61
CA LEU A 404 14.01 17.63 16.99
C LEU A 404 13.98 16.10 17.18
N GLU A 405 12.92 15.43 16.71
CA GLU A 405 12.82 13.96 16.75
C GLU A 405 14.03 13.28 16.06
N LEU A 406 14.42 13.76 14.86
CA LEU A 406 15.59 13.27 14.15
C LEU A 406 16.89 13.49 14.92
N LYS A 407 17.06 14.67 15.53
CA LYS A 407 18.26 14.98 16.34
C LYS A 407 18.39 14.03 17.52
N GLU A 408 17.30 13.74 18.23
CA GLU A 408 17.32 12.80 19.35
C GLU A 408 17.62 11.37 18.89
N SER A 409 16.97 10.91 17.82
CA SER A 409 17.23 9.60 17.21
C SER A 409 18.71 9.44 16.80
N PHE A 410 19.30 10.48 16.18
CA PHE A 410 20.70 10.47 15.74
C PHE A 410 21.72 10.43 16.89
N LYS A 411 21.35 10.73 18.13
CA LYS A 411 22.27 10.61 19.29
C LYS A 411 22.46 9.17 19.72
N GLN A 412 21.44 8.34 19.53
CA GLN A 412 21.42 6.94 19.99
C GLN A 412 21.93 5.97 18.93
N LYS A 413 21.89 6.35 17.65
CA LYS A 413 22.22 5.47 16.53
C LYS A 413 23.70 5.55 16.10
N ASN A 414 24.20 4.46 15.53
CA ASN A 414 25.50 4.43 14.87
C ASN A 414 25.56 5.46 13.72
N GLN A 415 26.74 6.00 13.46
CA GLN A 415 26.96 6.94 12.36
C GLN A 415 26.59 6.36 10.98
N LEU A 416 26.81 5.06 10.75
CA LEU A 416 26.42 4.40 9.49
C LEU A 416 24.89 4.35 9.34
N VAL A 417 24.17 4.04 10.41
CA VAL A 417 22.70 4.06 10.45
C VAL A 417 22.17 5.49 10.29
N THR A 418 22.80 6.47 10.92
CA THR A 418 22.46 7.90 10.73
C THR A 418 22.58 8.31 9.26
N ARG A 419 23.67 7.89 8.59
CA ARG A 419 23.88 8.16 7.16
C ARG A 419 22.86 7.45 6.29
N ALA A 420 22.49 6.21 6.64
CA ALA A 420 21.45 5.46 5.94
C ALA A 420 20.09 6.16 6.03
N ILE A 421 19.69 6.62 7.23
CA ILE A 421 18.47 7.42 7.42
C ILE A 421 18.51 8.68 6.57
N MET A 422 19.62 9.44 6.60
CA MET A 422 19.75 10.64 5.78
C MET A 422 19.64 10.34 4.27
N ALA A 423 20.26 9.25 3.80
CA ALA A 423 20.19 8.86 2.40
C ALA A 423 18.75 8.49 1.99
N ASN A 424 18.07 7.71 2.83
CA ASN A 424 16.71 7.25 2.58
C ASN A 424 15.71 8.41 2.58
N THR A 425 15.81 9.35 3.53
CA THR A 425 14.93 10.52 3.54
C THR A 425 15.23 11.48 2.40
N LEU A 426 16.50 11.73 2.05
CA LEU A 426 16.87 12.58 0.90
C LEU A 426 16.28 12.05 -0.41
N ASN A 427 16.23 10.72 -0.59
CA ASN A 427 15.59 10.10 -1.74
C ASN A 427 14.08 10.46 -1.83
N LYS A 428 13.39 10.59 -0.69
CA LYS A 428 11.95 10.93 -0.66
C LYS A 428 11.67 12.42 -0.83
N MET A 429 12.65 13.29 -0.65
CA MET A 429 12.48 14.73 -0.79
C MET A 429 12.37 15.15 -2.26
N PRO A 430 11.65 16.24 -2.58
CA PRO A 430 11.77 16.91 -3.87
C PRO A 430 13.22 17.22 -4.21
N VAL A 431 13.56 17.20 -5.50
CA VAL A 431 14.91 17.53 -5.98
C VAL A 431 15.24 18.97 -5.58
N PHE A 432 16.33 19.14 -4.84
CA PHE A 432 16.78 20.42 -4.29
C PHE A 432 17.86 21.11 -5.13
N PHE A 433 18.12 20.62 -6.34
CA PHE A 433 19.08 21.20 -7.28
C PHE A 433 18.40 22.15 -8.25
N HIS A 434 19.04 23.29 -8.51
CA HIS A 434 18.57 24.31 -9.44
C HIS A 434 19.25 24.23 -10.81
N SER A 435 20.33 23.45 -10.94
CA SER A 435 21.04 23.27 -12.22
C SER A 435 21.74 21.91 -12.31
N SER A 436 22.02 21.46 -13.54
CA SER A 436 22.81 20.25 -13.79
C SER A 436 24.22 20.34 -13.22
N ASN A 437 24.79 21.55 -13.10
CA ASN A 437 26.10 21.75 -12.50
C ASN A 437 26.08 21.43 -11.00
N GLU A 438 25.03 21.83 -10.28
CA GLU A 438 24.89 21.48 -8.86
C GLU A 438 24.77 19.97 -8.65
N VAL A 439 24.08 19.27 -9.56
CA VAL A 439 24.00 17.80 -9.56
C VAL A 439 25.39 17.19 -9.73
N LEU A 440 26.14 17.64 -10.75
CA LEU A 440 27.50 17.16 -11.02
C LEU A 440 28.43 17.41 -9.82
N GLU A 441 28.41 18.60 -9.26
CA GLU A 441 29.20 18.97 -8.08
C GLU A 441 28.82 18.11 -6.88
N TYR A 442 27.53 17.83 -6.67
CA TYR A 442 27.08 16.97 -5.58
C TYR A 442 27.61 15.54 -5.73
N ILE A 443 27.49 14.93 -6.92
CA ILE A 443 28.00 13.58 -7.20
C ILE A 443 29.51 13.54 -6.97
N MET A 444 30.25 14.48 -7.57
CA MET A 444 31.70 14.57 -7.46
C MET A 444 32.15 14.71 -6.00
N ASN A 445 31.52 15.61 -5.23
CA ASN A 445 31.84 15.82 -3.84
C ASN A 445 31.52 14.59 -2.99
N SER A 446 30.40 13.90 -3.24
CA SER A 446 29.98 12.71 -2.48
C SER A 446 30.96 11.55 -2.66
N ILE A 447 31.45 11.34 -3.88
CA ILE A 447 32.42 10.29 -4.20
C ILE A 447 33.81 10.66 -3.67
N SER A 448 34.31 11.86 -3.98
CA SER A 448 35.68 12.28 -3.64
C SER A 448 35.90 12.45 -2.13
N SER A 449 34.88 12.85 -1.37
CA SER A 449 34.98 12.98 0.09
C SER A 449 34.82 11.65 0.84
N CYS A 450 34.59 10.53 0.14
CA CYS A 450 34.54 9.20 0.73
C CYS A 450 35.94 8.57 0.80
N ASN A 451 36.57 8.63 1.97
CA ASN A 451 37.88 8.00 2.21
C ASN A 451 37.84 6.47 2.43
N ASN A 452 36.66 5.87 2.43
CA ASN A 452 36.49 4.42 2.59
C ASN A 452 36.27 3.82 1.20
N GLU A 453 37.32 3.21 0.64
CA GLU A 453 37.27 2.63 -0.72
C GLU A 453 36.24 1.52 -0.84
N ALA A 454 36.05 0.69 0.20
CA ALA A 454 35.03 -0.36 0.18
C ALA A 454 33.60 0.23 0.13
N GLU A 455 33.30 1.23 0.95
CA GLU A 455 31.99 1.91 0.97
C GLU A 455 31.72 2.63 -0.36
N LYS A 456 32.75 3.32 -0.89
CA LYS A 456 32.69 4.02 -2.18
C LYS A 456 32.41 3.03 -3.30
N ALA A 457 33.17 1.93 -3.37
CA ALA A 457 33.02 0.92 -4.39
C ALA A 457 31.66 0.23 -4.33
N ALA A 458 31.18 -0.10 -3.13
CA ALA A 458 29.86 -0.69 -2.94
C ALA A 458 28.75 0.26 -3.42
N SER A 459 28.84 1.55 -3.05
CA SER A 459 27.85 2.56 -3.45
C SER A 459 27.80 2.72 -4.98
N ILE A 460 28.95 2.74 -5.66
CA ILE A 460 29.02 2.87 -7.11
C ILE A 460 28.53 1.60 -7.81
N ASN A 461 28.83 0.41 -7.28
CA ASN A 461 28.32 -0.85 -7.83
C ASN A 461 26.79 -0.92 -7.75
N ILE A 462 26.20 -0.50 -6.63
CA ILE A 462 24.73 -0.42 -6.49
C ILE A 462 24.15 0.55 -7.53
N ILE A 463 24.77 1.71 -7.72
CA ILE A 463 24.30 2.67 -8.74
C ILE A 463 24.41 2.06 -10.14
N ARG A 464 25.49 1.35 -10.46
CA ARG A 464 25.63 0.65 -11.76
C ARG A 464 24.56 -0.44 -11.95
N GLN A 465 24.21 -1.20 -10.90
CA GLN A 465 23.10 -2.15 -10.96
C GLN A 465 21.76 -1.46 -11.24
N LEU A 466 21.51 -0.28 -10.64
CA LEU A 466 20.33 0.53 -10.97
C LEU A 466 20.33 0.95 -12.45
N MET A 467 21.49 1.31 -13.00
CA MET A 467 21.64 1.69 -14.41
C MET A 467 21.35 0.53 -15.38
N GLU A 468 21.58 -0.71 -14.97
CA GLU A 468 21.32 -1.92 -15.77
C GLU A 468 19.86 -2.42 -15.67
N SER A 469 19.14 -1.99 -14.63
CA SER A 469 17.80 -2.48 -14.30
C SER A 469 16.66 -1.67 -14.95
N ILE A 470 16.99 -0.60 -15.70
CA ILE A 470 16.08 0.36 -16.34
C ILE A 470 16.42 0.46 -17.82
#